data_AF-A0A3R6AXY8-F1
#
_entry.id   AF-A0A3R6AXY8-F1
#
_cell.length_a   1.000
_cell.length_b   1.000
_cell.length_c   1.000
_cell.angle_alpha   90.00
_cell.angle_beta   90.00
_cell.angle_gamma   90.00
#
_symmetry.space_group_name_H-M   'P 1'
#
loop_
_entity.id
_entity.type
_entity.pdbx_description
1 polymer ?
#
loop_
_entity_poly.entity_id
_entity_poly.type
_entity_poly.pdbx_seq_one_letter_code
_entity_poly.pdbx_strand_id
1 'polypeptide(L)'
;MKTIKSFGIALLLLLVSTTVSAQCTFRNTAFKSGEFLTYNLYYNWKFVWVKAGNASMSIVQTTRHGKPAYRGSLVTRGNKRVDDIFVLRDTLLCYSGTDLAPMYFRKGAHEGKRYTVDEVFYSYSGGRCHLKQHRQQHDGKHVWKNATYDDCVFDMMNIFLRARSFNPANWKKGYTVKFPIADGKNRTPAQIKFDGKVTIKADNGVKYRCLRLAYMEYENRKYKRIVDFYVTDDENHIPIRLDMFLKFGAAKAFLVGMKGVRNPVSSIVK
;
A
#
# COMPACT_ATOMS: atom_id res chain seq x y z
N MET A 1 62.13 6.05 -19.30
CA MET A 1 61.32 6.49 -18.14
C MET A 1 60.03 7.20 -18.57
N LYS A 2 59.03 6.51 -19.14
CA LYS A 2 57.72 7.13 -19.48
C LYS A 2 56.49 6.22 -19.28
N THR A 3 56.66 5.01 -18.76
CA THR A 3 55.57 4.02 -18.60
C THR A 3 55.05 3.85 -17.18
N ILE A 4 55.67 4.50 -16.18
CA ILE A 4 55.32 4.29 -14.76
C ILE A 4 54.26 5.27 -14.24
N LYS A 5 53.99 6.39 -14.94
CA LYS A 5 53.01 7.40 -14.48
C LYS A 5 51.55 7.02 -14.77
N SER A 6 51.28 6.10 -15.69
CA SER A 6 49.91 5.75 -16.10
C SER A 6 49.24 4.71 -15.20
N PHE A 7 50.01 3.96 -14.39
CA PHE A 7 49.47 2.93 -13.51
C PHE A 7 48.88 3.49 -12.20
N GLY A 8 49.32 4.68 -11.76
CA GLY A 8 48.82 5.30 -10.53
C GLY A 8 47.40 5.85 -10.62
N ILE A 9 46.94 6.24 -11.82
CA ILE A 9 45.60 6.81 -12.04
C ILE A 9 44.55 5.70 -12.18
N ALA A 10 44.92 4.55 -12.75
CA ALA A 10 44.03 3.39 -12.86
C ALA A 10 43.73 2.74 -11.49
N LEU A 11 44.67 2.78 -10.55
CA LEU A 11 44.49 2.20 -9.22
C LEU A 11 43.61 3.07 -8.30
N LEU A 12 43.54 4.39 -8.54
CA LEU A 12 42.72 5.31 -7.74
C LEU A 12 41.21 5.24 -8.09
N LEU A 13 40.86 4.71 -9.28
CA LEU A 13 39.47 4.53 -9.73
C LEU A 13 38.82 3.22 -9.24
N LEU A 14 39.59 2.30 -8.64
CA LEU A 14 39.10 1.00 -8.16
C LEU A 14 38.65 0.98 -6.69
N LEU A 15 38.71 2.11 -5.97
CA LEU A 15 38.33 2.21 -4.55
C LEU A 15 36.94 2.84 -4.31
N VAL A 16 36.13 3.04 -5.35
CA VAL A 16 34.70 3.31 -5.15
C VAL A 16 34.01 1.98 -4.90
N SER A 17 34.13 1.48 -3.67
CA SER A 17 33.23 0.46 -3.15
C SER A 17 31.83 1.05 -3.13
N THR A 18 31.09 0.91 -4.23
CA THR A 18 29.66 1.17 -4.25
C THR A 18 29.04 0.11 -3.35
N THR A 19 28.87 0.43 -2.06
CA THR A 19 27.90 -0.28 -1.24
C THR A 19 26.56 -0.05 -1.90
N VAL A 20 26.16 -0.98 -2.78
CA VAL A 20 24.81 -1.07 -3.31
C VAL A 20 23.93 -1.34 -2.10
N SER A 21 23.47 -0.26 -1.47
CA SER A 21 22.41 -0.35 -0.49
C SER A 21 21.18 -0.83 -1.25
N ALA A 22 20.41 -1.77 -0.69
CA ALA A 22 19.05 -1.98 -1.15
C ALA A 22 18.28 -0.67 -0.97
N GLN A 23 18.28 0.16 -2.01
CA GLN A 23 17.54 1.41 -2.03
C GLN A 23 16.09 1.03 -2.27
N CYS A 24 15.36 0.73 -1.19
CA CYS A 24 13.90 0.55 -1.23
C CYS A 24 13.14 1.83 -1.59
N THR A 25 13.87 2.85 -2.01
CA THR A 25 13.41 4.13 -2.52
C THR A 25 12.68 3.98 -3.85
N PHE A 26 11.78 4.93 -4.10
CA PHE A 26 11.02 5.08 -5.32
C PHE A 26 10.58 6.54 -5.47
N ARG A 27 10.49 7.02 -6.71
CA ARG A 27 10.04 8.40 -6.95
C ARG A 27 8.53 8.48 -6.82
N ASN A 28 8.04 9.34 -5.93
CA ASN A 28 6.62 9.67 -5.85
C ASN A 28 6.23 10.63 -6.99
N THR A 29 5.32 10.19 -7.87
CA THR A 29 4.72 11.00 -8.94
C THR A 29 3.22 11.24 -8.75
N ALA A 30 2.59 10.52 -7.83
CA ALA A 30 1.14 10.32 -7.85
C ALA A 30 0.34 11.09 -6.80
N PHE A 31 0.95 11.40 -5.66
CA PHE A 31 0.26 12.07 -4.55
C PHE A 31 1.15 13.13 -3.91
N LYS A 32 0.53 14.02 -3.14
CA LYS A 32 1.19 15.06 -2.34
C LYS A 32 0.54 15.17 -0.96
N SER A 33 1.20 15.92 -0.06
CA SER A 33 0.61 16.29 1.23
C SER A 33 -0.73 17.01 1.04
N GLY A 34 -1.71 16.69 1.89
CA GLY A 34 -3.05 17.27 1.85
C GLY A 34 -4.05 16.46 1.02
N GLU A 35 -3.64 15.34 0.42
CA GLU A 35 -4.58 14.46 -0.27
C GLU A 35 -5.55 13.83 0.73
N PHE A 36 -6.85 13.93 0.44
CA PHE A 36 -7.92 13.39 1.27
C PHE A 36 -9.00 12.77 0.38
N LEU A 37 -9.25 11.47 0.58
CA LEU A 37 -10.19 10.67 -0.19
C LEU A 37 -11.27 10.09 0.75
N THR A 38 -12.54 10.13 0.34
CA THR A 38 -13.66 9.58 1.13
C THR A 38 -14.44 8.57 0.34
N TYR A 39 -14.96 7.54 1.01
CA TYR A 39 -15.64 6.41 0.39
C TYR A 39 -16.90 6.02 1.14
N ASN A 40 -17.90 5.55 0.40
CA ASN A 40 -18.96 4.72 0.96
C ASN A 40 -18.52 3.26 0.92
N LEU A 41 -18.75 2.54 2.02
CA LEU A 41 -18.52 1.12 2.14
C LEU A 41 -19.84 0.37 2.00
N TYR A 42 -19.83 -0.70 1.22
CA TYR A 42 -20.94 -1.62 1.03
C TYR A 42 -20.48 -3.02 1.36
N TYR A 43 -21.33 -3.78 2.04
CA TYR A 43 -21.10 -5.18 2.36
C TYR A 43 -22.11 -6.06 1.62
N ASN A 44 -21.68 -7.21 1.13
CA ASN A 44 -22.58 -8.17 0.49
C ASN A 44 -23.24 -9.04 1.57
N TRP A 45 -24.50 -8.76 1.88
CA TRP A 45 -25.29 -9.58 2.79
C TRP A 45 -26.15 -10.55 1.99
N LYS A 46 -25.74 -11.82 1.96
CA LYS A 46 -26.31 -12.89 1.13
C LYS A 46 -26.34 -12.50 -0.36
N PHE A 47 -27.44 -11.91 -0.83
CA PHE A 47 -27.68 -11.53 -2.23
C PHE A 47 -27.81 -10.02 -2.45
N VAL A 48 -27.73 -9.20 -1.39
CA VAL A 48 -27.96 -7.75 -1.47
C VAL A 48 -26.75 -6.97 -0.95
N TRP A 49 -26.37 -5.91 -1.67
CA TRP A 49 -25.34 -4.96 -1.25
C TRP A 49 -25.96 -3.90 -0.32
N VAL A 50 -25.55 -3.91 0.95
CA VAL A 50 -26.02 -2.96 1.96
C VAL A 50 -24.93 -1.95 2.29
N LYS A 51 -25.28 -0.67 2.45
CA LYS A 51 -24.32 0.34 2.89
C LYS A 51 -23.90 0.05 4.33
N ALA A 52 -22.63 -0.27 4.50
CA ALA A 52 -22.05 -0.74 5.75
C ALA A 52 -21.33 0.35 6.55
N GLY A 53 -20.99 1.47 5.92
CA GLY A 53 -20.27 2.55 6.58
C GLY A 53 -19.55 3.45 5.59
N ASN A 54 -18.55 4.17 6.09
CA ASN A 54 -17.72 5.06 5.29
C ASN A 54 -16.24 4.78 5.56
N ALA A 55 -15.37 5.14 4.62
CA ALA A 55 -13.92 5.16 4.84
C ALA A 55 -13.31 6.50 4.44
N SER A 56 -12.19 6.84 5.04
CA SER A 56 -11.39 7.99 4.64
C SER A 56 -9.92 7.61 4.54
N MET A 57 -9.26 8.05 3.48
CA MET A 57 -7.81 8.00 3.35
C MET A 57 -7.24 9.42 3.35
N SER A 58 -6.14 9.63 4.06
CA SER A 58 -5.43 10.91 4.11
C SER A 58 -3.93 10.69 3.96
N ILE A 59 -3.27 11.63 3.30
CA ILE A 59 -1.80 11.70 3.21
C ILE A 59 -1.35 13.08 3.63
N VAL A 60 -0.48 13.13 4.63
CA VAL A 60 0.14 14.38 5.11
C VAL A 60 1.64 14.23 5.18
N GLN A 61 2.37 15.27 4.82
CA GLN A 61 3.81 15.33 5.07
C GLN A 61 4.06 15.63 6.55
N THR A 62 5.06 14.97 7.11
CA THR A 62 5.45 15.03 8.52
C THR A 62 6.94 14.71 8.65
N THR A 63 7.40 14.58 9.89
CA THR A 63 8.74 14.09 10.21
C THR A 63 8.64 12.83 11.05
N ARG A 64 9.51 11.85 10.81
CA ARG A 64 9.66 10.67 11.66
C ARG A 64 11.14 10.46 11.95
N HIS A 65 11.50 10.39 13.23
CA HIS A 65 12.91 10.30 13.68
C HIS A 65 13.81 11.37 13.02
N GLY A 66 13.31 12.63 12.94
CA GLY A 66 14.02 13.75 12.33
C GLY A 66 14.09 13.74 10.79
N LYS A 67 13.55 12.72 10.10
CA LYS A 67 13.56 12.62 8.64
C LYS A 67 12.20 13.01 8.03
N PRO A 68 12.16 13.73 6.88
CA PRO A 68 10.94 13.98 6.14
C PRO A 68 10.22 12.68 5.75
N ALA A 69 8.91 12.65 5.94
CA ALA A 69 8.09 11.47 5.69
C ALA A 69 6.68 11.86 5.23
N TYR A 70 6.01 10.94 4.55
CA TYR A 70 4.56 10.93 4.39
C TYR A 70 3.93 10.05 5.47
N ARG A 71 2.89 10.55 6.12
CA ARG A 71 1.97 9.77 6.95
C ARG A 71 0.71 9.49 6.16
N GLY A 72 0.51 8.23 5.81
CA GLY A 72 -0.74 7.74 5.25
C GLY A 72 -1.65 7.23 6.35
N SER A 73 -2.93 7.56 6.31
CA SER A 73 -3.92 7.03 7.27
C SER A 73 -5.19 6.63 6.53
N LEU A 74 -5.64 5.40 6.74
CA LEU A 74 -6.90 4.87 6.25
C LEU A 74 -7.74 4.49 7.47
N VAL A 75 -8.92 5.07 7.56
CA VAL A 75 -9.86 4.86 8.68
C VAL A 75 -11.18 4.40 8.11
N THR A 76 -11.68 3.26 8.58
CA THR A 76 -13.03 2.81 8.28
C THR A 76 -13.93 3.02 9.49
N ARG A 77 -15.17 3.44 9.23
CA ARG A 77 -16.20 3.64 10.23
C ARG A 77 -17.45 2.91 9.78
N GLY A 78 -17.78 1.83 10.49
CA GLY A 78 -19.04 1.09 10.31
C GLY A 78 -20.27 1.92 10.72
N ASN A 79 -21.42 1.55 10.17
CA ASN A 79 -22.73 2.06 10.56
C ASN A 79 -23.34 1.15 11.64
N LYS A 80 -23.86 1.74 12.72
CA LYS A 80 -24.52 1.02 13.82
C LYS A 80 -25.60 0.04 13.35
N ARG A 81 -26.25 0.31 12.21
CA ARG A 81 -27.32 -0.55 11.64
C ARG A 81 -26.84 -1.90 11.11
N VAL A 82 -25.54 -2.09 10.86
CA VAL A 82 -24.96 -3.36 10.41
C VAL A 82 -23.92 -3.92 11.38
N ASP A 83 -23.71 -3.27 12.54
CA ASP A 83 -22.74 -3.72 13.54
C ASP A 83 -23.09 -5.11 14.11
N ASP A 84 -24.38 -5.44 14.20
CA ASP A 84 -24.85 -6.76 14.64
C ASP A 84 -24.48 -7.89 13.64
N ILE A 85 -24.16 -7.51 12.40
CA ILE A 85 -23.81 -8.43 11.32
C ILE A 85 -22.30 -8.43 11.07
N PHE A 86 -21.66 -7.25 11.06
CA PHE A 86 -20.24 -7.09 10.77
C PHE A 86 -19.69 -5.74 11.26
N VAL A 87 -18.80 -5.78 12.26
CA VAL A 87 -18.00 -4.63 12.67
C VAL A 87 -16.73 -4.58 11.82
N LEU A 88 -16.56 -3.49 11.06
CA LEU A 88 -15.31 -3.13 10.38
C LEU A 88 -14.89 -1.73 10.81
N ARG A 89 -13.99 -1.67 11.78
CA ARG A 89 -13.44 -0.42 12.33
C ARG A 89 -11.93 -0.51 12.36
N ASP A 90 -11.39 -0.43 11.17
CA ASP A 90 -9.97 -0.59 10.94
C ASP A 90 -9.32 0.79 10.85
N THR A 91 -8.19 0.90 11.52
CA THR A 91 -7.30 2.05 11.41
C THR A 91 -5.95 1.56 10.95
N LEU A 92 -5.66 1.84 9.69
CA LEU A 92 -4.37 1.59 9.07
C LEU A 92 -3.59 2.90 9.02
N LEU A 93 -2.35 2.85 9.44
CA LEU A 93 -1.45 3.98 9.51
C LEU A 93 -0.10 3.53 8.97
N CYS A 94 0.51 4.32 8.10
CA CYS A 94 1.88 4.10 7.69
C CYS A 94 2.67 5.40 7.75
N TYR A 95 3.98 5.24 7.88
CA TYR A 95 4.96 6.27 7.57
C TYR A 95 5.87 5.74 6.49
N SER A 96 6.03 6.54 5.45
CA SER A 96 6.91 6.31 4.31
C SER A 96 7.87 7.48 4.21
N GLY A 97 9.12 7.26 3.82
CA GLY A 97 9.99 8.37 3.43
C GLY A 97 9.40 9.16 2.27
N THR A 98 9.89 10.37 2.03
CA THR A 98 9.52 11.13 0.82
C THR A 98 9.97 10.45 -0.47
N ASP A 99 10.91 9.52 -0.34
CA ASP A 99 11.39 8.56 -1.33
C ASP A 99 10.61 7.23 -1.30
N LEU A 100 9.46 7.15 -0.63
CA LEU A 100 8.59 5.98 -0.56
C LEU A 100 9.22 4.71 0.05
N ALA A 101 10.35 4.82 0.75
CA ALA A 101 10.89 3.73 1.55
C ALA A 101 10.02 3.56 2.82
N PRO A 102 9.50 2.35 3.13
CA PRO A 102 8.75 2.10 4.36
C PRO A 102 9.54 2.50 5.61
N MET A 103 8.89 3.22 6.54
CA MET A 103 9.46 3.52 7.85
C MET A 103 8.69 2.82 8.96
N TYR A 104 7.37 2.71 8.80
CA TYR A 104 6.50 2.06 9.77
C TYR A 104 5.12 1.78 9.20
N PHE A 105 4.48 0.78 9.80
CA PHE A 105 3.08 0.45 9.59
C PHE A 105 2.43 0.03 10.90
N ARG A 106 1.15 0.39 11.02
CA ARG A 106 0.25 -0.07 12.07
C ARG A 106 -1.13 -0.35 11.49
N LYS A 107 -1.68 -1.52 11.79
CA LYS A 107 -3.08 -1.86 11.56
C LYS A 107 -3.72 -2.22 12.89
N GLY A 108 -4.63 -1.37 13.35
CA GLY A 108 -5.59 -1.74 14.40
C GLY A 108 -6.86 -2.22 13.73
N ALA A 109 -7.18 -3.50 13.87
CA ALA A 109 -8.35 -4.10 13.25
C ALA A 109 -9.36 -4.52 14.32
N HIS A 110 -10.60 -4.10 14.14
CA HIS A 110 -11.72 -4.53 14.97
C HIS A 110 -12.72 -5.23 14.06
N GLU A 111 -12.63 -6.55 14.03
CA GLU A 111 -13.42 -7.43 13.17
C GLU A 111 -14.30 -8.32 14.05
N GLY A 112 -15.60 -8.03 14.09
CA GLY A 112 -16.54 -8.68 15.01
C GLY A 112 -16.19 -8.38 16.48
N LYS A 113 -15.90 -9.42 17.29
CA LYS A 113 -15.44 -9.27 18.68
C LYS A 113 -13.92 -9.19 18.81
N ARG A 114 -13.17 -9.41 17.72
CA ARG A 114 -11.71 -9.52 17.76
C ARG A 114 -11.09 -8.16 17.52
N TYR A 115 -10.21 -7.77 18.44
CA TYR A 115 -9.32 -6.62 18.27
C TYR A 115 -7.88 -7.11 18.18
N THR A 116 -7.17 -6.70 17.13
CA THR A 116 -5.74 -7.01 16.97
C THR A 116 -4.99 -5.77 16.52
N VAL A 117 -3.75 -5.63 16.97
CA VAL A 117 -2.84 -4.58 16.52
C VAL A 117 -1.62 -5.21 15.90
N ASP A 118 -1.40 -4.91 14.62
CA ASP A 118 -0.21 -5.31 13.87
C ASP A 118 0.68 -4.11 13.64
N GLU A 119 1.96 -4.25 13.90
CA GLU A 119 2.95 -3.22 13.60
C GLU A 119 4.17 -3.80 12.91
N VAL A 120 4.73 -2.99 12.03
CA VAL A 120 5.99 -3.28 11.35
C VAL A 120 6.85 -2.03 11.41
N PHE A 121 8.05 -2.17 11.96
CA PHE A 121 9.05 -1.13 12.07
C PHE A 121 10.19 -1.45 11.09
N TYR A 122 10.57 -0.47 10.28
CA TYR A 122 11.58 -0.63 9.24
C TYR A 122 12.84 0.15 9.58
N SER A 123 13.99 -0.45 9.32
CA SER A 123 15.28 0.24 9.30
C SER A 123 16.18 -0.33 8.21
N TYR A 124 17.07 0.51 7.70
CA TYR A 124 17.95 0.18 6.59
C TYR A 124 19.39 0.43 7.03
N SER A 125 20.16 -0.63 7.23
CA SER A 125 21.58 -0.56 7.60
C SER A 125 22.35 -1.69 6.93
N GLY A 126 23.62 -1.44 6.60
CA GLY A 126 24.45 -2.41 5.87
C GLY A 126 23.82 -2.85 4.54
N GLY A 127 23.06 -1.98 3.89
CA GLY A 127 22.37 -2.27 2.63
C GLY A 127 21.20 -3.25 2.71
N ARG A 128 20.73 -3.62 3.91
CA ARG A 128 19.65 -4.60 4.11
C ARG A 128 18.41 -3.98 4.76
N CYS A 129 17.27 -4.64 4.55
CA CYS A 129 16.00 -4.29 5.19
C CYS A 129 15.86 -5.03 6.51
N HIS A 130 15.82 -4.31 7.64
CA HIS A 130 15.57 -4.87 8.96
C HIS A 130 14.14 -4.57 9.39
N LEU A 131 13.41 -5.62 9.76
CA LEU A 131 12.06 -5.51 10.30
C LEU A 131 12.04 -5.92 11.76
N LYS A 132 11.40 -5.09 12.58
CA LYS A 132 10.84 -5.49 13.87
C LYS A 132 9.34 -5.55 13.69
N GLN A 133 8.76 -6.73 13.88
CA GLN A 133 7.34 -7.00 13.73
C GLN A 133 6.72 -7.23 15.09
N HIS A 134 5.50 -6.76 15.26
CA HIS A 134 4.74 -6.86 16.50
C HIS A 134 3.28 -7.18 16.20
N ARG A 135 2.73 -8.14 16.95
CA ARG A 135 1.30 -8.41 16.99
C ARG A 135 0.80 -8.42 18.43
N GLN A 136 -0.15 -7.55 18.73
CA GLN A 136 -1.06 -7.72 19.85
C GLN A 136 -2.24 -8.57 19.39
N GLN A 137 -2.39 -9.72 20.02
CA GLN A 137 -3.48 -10.67 19.77
C GLN A 137 -4.75 -10.26 20.51
N HIS A 138 -5.85 -10.91 20.16
CA HIS A 138 -7.16 -10.60 20.75
C HIS A 138 -7.25 -10.87 22.25
N ASP A 139 -6.49 -11.84 22.76
CA ASP A 139 -6.34 -12.15 24.18
C ASP A 139 -5.41 -11.16 24.92
N GLY A 140 -4.91 -10.13 24.24
CA GLY A 140 -3.96 -9.16 24.78
C GLY A 140 -2.50 -9.62 24.72
N LYS A 141 -2.19 -10.83 24.25
CA LYS A 141 -0.82 -11.32 24.16
C LYS A 141 -0.02 -10.56 23.10
N HIS A 142 1.18 -10.14 23.46
CA HIS A 142 2.12 -9.47 22.57
C HIS A 142 3.15 -10.48 22.02
N VAL A 143 3.37 -10.46 20.70
CA VAL A 143 4.37 -11.28 20.01
C VAL A 143 5.27 -10.38 19.20
N TRP A 144 6.57 -10.55 19.35
CA TRP A 144 7.59 -9.79 18.63
C TRP A 144 8.44 -10.72 17.77
N LYS A 145 8.85 -10.25 16.59
CA LYS A 145 9.75 -10.97 15.69
C LYS A 145 10.67 -9.99 14.98
N ASN A 146 11.96 -10.26 15.00
CA ASN A 146 12.94 -9.51 14.22
C ASN A 146 13.39 -10.35 13.02
N ALA A 147 13.61 -9.70 11.89
CA ALA A 147 14.15 -10.34 10.70
C ALA A 147 14.95 -9.34 9.87
N THR A 148 15.92 -9.85 9.11
CA THR A 148 16.71 -9.06 8.17
C THR A 148 16.61 -9.71 6.79
N TYR A 149 16.46 -8.90 5.76
CA TYR A 149 16.32 -9.35 4.38
C TYR A 149 17.20 -8.53 3.45
N ASP A 150 17.70 -9.19 2.40
CA ASP A 150 18.47 -8.54 1.33
C ASP A 150 17.55 -7.87 0.29
N ASP A 151 16.25 -8.18 0.32
CA ASP A 151 15.23 -7.57 -0.54
C ASP A 151 14.36 -6.54 0.19
N CYS A 152 13.67 -5.72 -0.60
CA CYS A 152 12.75 -4.73 -0.09
C CYS A 152 11.43 -5.37 0.32
N VAL A 153 11.10 -5.26 1.60
CA VAL A 153 9.84 -5.72 2.18
C VAL A 153 8.92 -4.53 2.42
N PHE A 154 7.64 -4.71 2.16
CA PHE A 154 6.62 -3.68 2.34
C PHE A 154 5.49 -4.18 3.22
N ASP A 155 4.71 -3.28 3.79
CA ASP A 155 3.36 -3.56 4.29
C ASP A 155 2.33 -3.10 3.26
N MET A 156 1.07 -3.42 3.50
CA MET A 156 -0.03 -3.14 2.56
C MET A 156 -0.20 -1.65 2.26
N MET A 157 0.07 -0.77 3.22
CA MET A 157 -0.12 0.68 3.03
C MET A 157 1.09 1.30 2.32
N ASN A 158 2.31 0.94 2.71
CA ASN A 158 3.51 1.46 2.03
C ASN A 158 3.61 0.96 0.59
N ILE A 159 3.29 -0.31 0.30
CA ILE A 159 3.25 -0.77 -1.10
C ILE A 159 2.11 -0.10 -1.87
N PHE A 160 0.96 0.15 -1.24
CA PHE A 160 -0.14 0.89 -1.86
C PHE A 160 0.32 2.30 -2.28
N LEU A 161 1.00 3.04 -1.39
CA LEU A 161 1.53 4.36 -1.73
C LEU A 161 2.54 4.30 -2.88
N ARG A 162 3.46 3.33 -2.84
CA ARG A 162 4.46 3.16 -3.91
C ARG A 162 3.84 2.76 -5.24
N ALA A 163 2.87 1.85 -5.23
CA ALA A 163 2.22 1.34 -6.42
C ALA A 163 1.47 2.41 -7.20
N ARG A 164 1.00 3.47 -6.52
CA ARG A 164 0.41 4.63 -7.21
C ARG A 164 1.39 5.38 -8.10
N SER A 165 2.70 5.22 -7.93
CA SER A 165 3.70 5.85 -8.81
C SER A 165 4.27 4.88 -9.85
N PHE A 166 3.73 3.67 -9.98
CA PHE A 166 4.13 2.77 -11.06
C PHE A 166 3.71 3.33 -12.42
N ASN A 167 4.51 3.04 -13.45
CA ASN A 167 4.19 3.41 -14.83
C ASN A 167 3.58 2.20 -15.56
N PRO A 168 2.26 2.19 -15.81
CA PRO A 168 1.57 1.07 -16.44
C PRO A 168 1.50 1.18 -17.97
N ALA A 169 2.14 2.18 -18.60
CA ALA A 169 1.98 2.48 -20.04
C ALA A 169 2.20 1.26 -20.96
N ASN A 170 3.15 0.38 -20.61
CA ASN A 170 3.49 -0.80 -21.39
C ASN A 170 2.94 -2.11 -20.80
N TRP A 171 2.07 -2.04 -19.78
CA TRP A 171 1.53 -3.23 -19.14
C TRP A 171 0.47 -3.90 -20.02
N LYS A 172 0.63 -5.20 -20.24
CA LYS A 172 -0.39 -6.06 -20.84
C LYS A 172 -1.19 -6.76 -19.75
N LYS A 173 -2.44 -7.10 -20.01
CA LYS A 173 -3.26 -7.91 -19.10
C LYS A 173 -2.48 -9.17 -18.69
N GLY A 174 -2.36 -9.40 -17.39
CA GLY A 174 -1.54 -10.47 -16.83
C GLY A 174 -0.16 -10.04 -16.33
N TYR A 175 0.30 -8.82 -16.62
CA TYR A 175 1.55 -8.29 -16.06
C TYR A 175 1.48 -8.30 -14.52
N THR A 176 2.57 -8.72 -13.88
CA THR A 176 2.65 -8.82 -12.41
C THR A 176 3.87 -8.10 -11.87
N VAL A 177 3.67 -7.34 -10.79
CA VAL A 177 4.74 -6.83 -9.94
C VAL A 177 4.73 -7.64 -8.65
N LYS A 178 5.80 -8.38 -8.39
CA LYS A 178 5.95 -9.24 -7.21
C LYS A 178 6.76 -8.54 -6.14
N PHE A 179 6.37 -8.73 -4.88
CA PHE A 179 7.06 -8.16 -3.73
C PHE A 179 6.73 -8.98 -2.47
N PRO A 180 7.64 -9.07 -1.50
CA PRO A 180 7.30 -9.63 -0.20
C PRO A 180 6.50 -8.63 0.63
N ILE A 181 5.47 -9.11 1.33
CA ILE A 181 4.71 -8.34 2.29
C ILE A 181 4.98 -8.81 3.73
N ALA A 182 5.05 -7.87 4.67
CA ALA A 182 5.04 -8.11 6.11
C ALA A 182 3.73 -7.60 6.73
N ASP A 183 3.11 -8.41 7.60
CA ASP A 183 1.78 -8.13 8.18
C ASP A 183 1.81 -8.00 9.72
N GLY A 184 2.99 -7.82 10.32
CA GLY A 184 3.17 -7.81 11.78
C GLY A 184 3.36 -9.20 12.40
N LYS A 185 3.13 -10.29 11.66
CA LYS A 185 3.36 -11.68 12.10
C LYS A 185 4.30 -12.47 11.19
N ASN A 186 4.08 -12.40 9.89
CA ASN A 186 4.73 -13.19 8.86
C ASN A 186 5.29 -12.30 7.75
N ARG A 187 6.15 -12.89 6.92
CA ARG A 187 6.54 -12.38 5.62
C ARG A 187 6.04 -13.36 4.56
N THR A 188 5.24 -12.90 3.62
CA THR A 188 4.65 -13.73 2.56
C THR A 188 4.90 -13.13 1.17
N PRO A 189 5.06 -13.94 0.12
CA PRO A 189 5.07 -13.42 -1.24
C PRO A 189 3.71 -12.80 -1.59
N ALA A 190 3.73 -11.62 -2.19
CA ALA A 190 2.56 -10.95 -2.71
C ALA A 190 2.82 -10.41 -4.11
N GLN A 191 1.75 -10.04 -4.81
CA GLN A 191 1.83 -9.44 -6.13
C GLN A 191 0.67 -8.51 -6.41
N ILE A 192 0.93 -7.54 -7.30
CA ILE A 192 -0.11 -6.77 -8.00
C ILE A 192 -0.16 -7.28 -9.44
N LYS A 193 -1.34 -7.70 -9.89
CA LYS A 193 -1.59 -8.17 -11.26
C LYS A 193 -2.47 -7.16 -11.99
N PHE A 194 -2.05 -6.75 -13.19
CA PHE A 194 -2.86 -5.89 -14.06
C PHE A 194 -3.89 -6.73 -14.82
N ASP A 195 -5.17 -6.46 -14.59
CA ASP A 195 -6.30 -7.19 -15.19
C ASP A 195 -6.91 -6.45 -16.39
N GLY A 196 -6.41 -5.25 -16.73
CA GLY A 196 -6.85 -4.46 -17.87
C GLY A 196 -7.44 -3.09 -17.48
N LYS A 197 -8.03 -2.41 -18.46
CA LYS A 197 -8.69 -1.10 -18.27
C LYS A 197 -10.21 -1.27 -18.23
N VAL A 198 -10.89 -0.45 -17.43
CA VAL A 198 -12.35 -0.49 -17.28
C VAL A 198 -12.89 0.88 -16.85
N THR A 199 -14.10 1.24 -17.26
CA THR A 199 -14.78 2.45 -16.79
C THR A 199 -15.61 2.15 -15.54
N ILE A 200 -15.38 2.90 -14.47
CA ILE A 200 -16.11 2.75 -13.19
C ILE A 200 -16.87 4.05 -12.88
N LYS A 201 -18.15 3.93 -12.53
CA LYS A 201 -18.92 5.02 -11.93
C LYS A 201 -18.71 5.01 -10.42
N ALA A 202 -18.31 6.13 -9.85
CA ALA A 202 -18.14 6.31 -8.42
C ALA A 202 -19.42 6.86 -7.77
N ASP A 203 -19.43 6.92 -6.44
CA ASP A 203 -20.59 7.39 -5.67
C ASP A 203 -20.76 8.91 -5.68
N ASN A 204 -19.79 9.65 -6.23
CA ASN A 204 -19.95 11.05 -6.60
C ASN A 204 -20.70 11.26 -7.94
N GLY A 205 -21.16 10.17 -8.58
CA GLY A 205 -21.89 10.21 -9.85
C GLY A 205 -21.01 10.25 -11.10
N VAL A 206 -19.69 10.44 -10.96
CA VAL A 206 -18.76 10.60 -12.08
C VAL A 206 -18.22 9.24 -12.56
N LYS A 207 -18.01 9.11 -13.87
CA LYS A 207 -17.36 7.94 -14.50
C LYS A 207 -15.87 8.21 -14.73
N TYR A 208 -15.04 7.23 -14.42
CA TYR A 208 -13.59 7.30 -14.55
C TYR A 208 -13.06 6.12 -15.38
N ARG A 209 -12.16 6.39 -16.32
CA ARG A 209 -11.29 5.35 -16.89
C ARG A 209 -10.35 4.87 -15.79
N CYS A 210 -10.34 3.57 -15.54
CA CYS A 210 -9.56 2.97 -14.46
C CYS A 210 -8.68 1.83 -14.96
N LEU A 211 -7.54 1.65 -14.30
CA LEU A 211 -6.75 0.43 -14.32
C LEU A 211 -7.29 -0.52 -13.25
N ARG A 212 -7.52 -1.79 -13.61
CA ARG A 212 -7.88 -2.84 -12.67
C ARG A 212 -6.62 -3.58 -12.21
N LEU A 213 -6.32 -3.47 -10.93
CA LEU A 213 -5.14 -4.05 -10.29
C LEU A 213 -5.56 -5.02 -9.20
N ALA A 214 -5.28 -6.31 -9.38
CA ALA A 214 -5.56 -7.33 -8.38
C ALA A 214 -4.37 -7.47 -7.44
N TYR A 215 -4.56 -7.09 -6.17
CA TYR A 215 -3.63 -7.39 -5.09
C TYR A 215 -3.85 -8.81 -4.59
N MET A 216 -2.79 -9.61 -4.58
CA MET A 216 -2.84 -11.03 -4.27
C MET A 216 -1.72 -11.42 -3.30
N GLU A 217 -2.04 -12.26 -2.34
CA GLU A 217 -1.09 -12.84 -1.39
C GLU A 217 -0.96 -14.35 -1.61
N TYR A 218 0.24 -14.88 -1.42
CA TYR A 218 0.50 -16.31 -1.56
C TYR A 218 0.18 -17.05 -0.25
N GLU A 219 -0.86 -17.89 -0.28
CA GLU A 219 -1.32 -18.67 0.87
C GLU A 219 -1.78 -20.06 0.41
N ASN A 220 -1.43 -21.12 1.15
CA ASN A 220 -1.82 -22.50 0.85
C ASN A 220 -1.45 -22.93 -0.59
N ARG A 221 -0.21 -22.65 -1.00
CA ARG A 221 0.36 -22.99 -2.31
C ARG A 221 -0.26 -22.29 -3.52
N LYS A 222 -1.10 -21.26 -3.32
CA LYS A 222 -1.71 -20.48 -4.41
C LYS A 222 -1.80 -18.99 -4.09
N TYR A 223 -1.80 -18.15 -5.12
CA TYR A 223 -2.12 -16.73 -4.95
C TYR A 223 -3.62 -16.55 -4.74
N LYS A 224 -4.01 -16.04 -3.58
CA LYS A 224 -5.37 -15.63 -3.27
C LYS A 224 -5.52 -14.15 -3.55
N ARG A 225 -6.61 -13.78 -4.22
CA ARG A 225 -6.97 -12.39 -4.50
C ARG A 225 -7.55 -11.76 -3.24
N ILE A 226 -6.94 -10.70 -2.73
CA ILE A 226 -7.30 -10.06 -1.47
C ILE A 226 -8.13 -8.80 -1.74
N VAL A 227 -7.67 -7.95 -2.67
CA VAL A 227 -8.38 -6.73 -3.09
C VAL A 227 -8.20 -6.51 -4.59
N ASP A 228 -9.27 -6.19 -5.30
CA ASP A 228 -9.18 -5.57 -6.63
C ASP A 228 -9.29 -4.05 -6.48
N PHE A 229 -8.24 -3.35 -6.89
CA PHE A 229 -8.19 -1.89 -6.96
C PHE A 229 -8.57 -1.43 -8.36
N TYR A 230 -9.47 -0.44 -8.42
CA TYR A 230 -9.80 0.27 -9.64
C TYR A 230 -9.28 1.70 -9.48
N VAL A 231 -8.07 1.95 -9.98
CA VAL A 231 -7.39 3.24 -9.85
C VAL A 231 -7.55 4.06 -11.13
N THR A 232 -7.60 5.39 -11.05
CA THR A 232 -7.64 6.26 -12.25
C THR A 232 -6.52 5.91 -13.23
N ASP A 233 -6.85 5.87 -14.53
CA ASP A 233 -5.89 5.77 -15.63
C ASP A 233 -5.32 7.16 -15.93
N ASP A 234 -4.62 7.74 -14.94
CA ASP A 234 -3.90 9.01 -14.97
C ASP A 234 -2.76 9.00 -13.95
N GLU A 235 -1.93 10.05 -13.94
CA GLU A 235 -0.74 10.15 -13.08
C GLU A 235 -1.05 10.09 -11.57
N ASN A 236 -2.29 10.31 -11.13
CA ASN A 236 -2.61 10.22 -9.71
C ASN A 236 -2.84 8.78 -9.23
N HIS A 237 -3.29 7.89 -10.12
CA HIS A 237 -3.75 6.54 -9.79
C HIS A 237 -4.63 6.50 -8.52
N ILE A 238 -5.64 7.37 -8.45
CA ILE A 238 -6.56 7.48 -7.30
C ILE A 238 -7.46 6.25 -7.31
N PRO A 239 -7.57 5.49 -6.20
CA PRO A 239 -8.53 4.40 -6.13
C PRO A 239 -9.96 4.94 -6.13
N ILE A 240 -10.68 4.64 -7.21
CA ILE A 240 -12.08 4.99 -7.43
C ILE A 240 -13.01 3.95 -6.82
N ARG A 241 -12.62 2.68 -6.89
CA ARG A 241 -13.33 1.55 -6.28
C ARG A 241 -12.35 0.52 -5.75
N LEU A 242 -12.71 -0.12 -4.64
CA LEU A 242 -12.03 -1.29 -4.11
C LEU A 242 -13.03 -2.42 -3.95
N ASP A 243 -12.70 -3.60 -4.43
CA ASP A 243 -13.43 -4.84 -4.14
C ASP A 243 -12.59 -5.69 -3.19
N MET A 244 -13.04 -5.86 -1.96
CA MET A 244 -12.33 -6.57 -0.90
C MET A 244 -12.93 -7.96 -0.71
N PHE A 245 -12.08 -8.99 -0.76
CA PHE A 245 -12.45 -10.39 -0.59
C PHE A 245 -12.06 -10.84 0.82
N LEU A 246 -12.99 -10.68 1.75
CA LEU A 246 -12.78 -11.00 3.17
C LEU A 246 -13.05 -12.48 3.43
N LYS A 247 -12.52 -13.03 4.52
CA LYS A 247 -12.78 -14.43 4.92
C LYS A 247 -14.26 -14.74 5.10
N PHE A 248 -15.05 -13.73 5.48
CA PHE A 248 -16.45 -13.88 5.87
C PHE A 248 -17.43 -13.24 4.87
N GLY A 249 -16.95 -12.73 3.73
CA GLY A 249 -17.81 -12.08 2.75
C GLY A 249 -17.05 -11.19 1.78
N ALA A 250 -17.79 -10.33 1.08
CA ALA A 250 -17.21 -9.35 0.16
C ALA A 250 -17.65 -7.95 0.57
N ALA A 251 -16.73 -7.00 0.49
CA ALA A 251 -17.01 -5.59 0.71
C ALA A 251 -16.55 -4.78 -0.50
N LYS A 252 -17.22 -3.66 -0.75
CA LYS A 252 -16.87 -2.71 -1.80
C LYS A 252 -16.76 -1.32 -1.22
N ALA A 253 -15.76 -0.57 -1.66
CA ALA A 253 -15.63 0.84 -1.36
C ALA A 253 -15.76 1.63 -2.66
N PHE A 254 -16.60 2.67 -2.67
CA PHE A 254 -16.78 3.57 -3.81
C PHE A 254 -16.43 4.99 -3.42
N LEU A 255 -15.62 5.66 -4.24
CA LEU A 255 -15.20 7.03 -3.99
C LEU A 255 -16.40 7.99 -3.98
N VAL A 256 -16.45 8.83 -2.95
CA VAL A 256 -17.43 9.91 -2.75
C VAL A 256 -16.78 11.27 -2.98
N GLY A 257 -15.50 11.42 -2.65
CA GLY A 257 -14.83 12.71 -2.72
C GLY A 257 -13.31 12.58 -2.73
N MET A 258 -12.67 13.52 -3.40
CA MET A 258 -11.22 13.65 -3.47
C MET A 258 -10.86 15.13 -3.29
N LYS A 259 -9.82 15.42 -2.50
CA LYS A 259 -9.28 16.77 -2.27
C LYS A 259 -7.76 16.68 -2.21
N GLY A 260 -7.07 17.78 -2.55
CA GLY A 260 -5.61 17.87 -2.42
C GLY A 260 -4.81 16.96 -3.36
N VAL A 261 -5.43 16.46 -4.44
CA VAL A 261 -4.77 15.60 -5.44
C VAL A 261 -3.59 16.32 -6.10
N ARG A 262 -2.59 15.55 -6.53
CA ARG A 262 -1.32 16.11 -7.02
C ARG A 262 -1.44 16.64 -8.45
N ASN A 263 -2.03 15.84 -9.33
CA ASN A 263 -2.10 16.06 -10.77
C ASN A 263 -3.57 16.26 -11.21
N PRO A 264 -3.82 16.85 -12.38
CA PRO A 264 -5.17 16.91 -12.96
C PRO A 264 -5.79 15.51 -13.12
N VAL A 265 -7.09 15.39 -12.87
CA VAL A 265 -7.82 14.11 -12.99
C VAL A 265 -8.30 13.90 -14.43
N SER A 266 -7.36 13.53 -15.32
CA SER A 266 -7.64 13.38 -16.75
C SER A 266 -8.45 12.12 -17.10
N SER A 267 -8.63 11.21 -16.15
CA SER A 267 -9.41 9.97 -16.34
C SER A 267 -10.92 10.14 -16.35
N ILE A 268 -11.46 11.33 -16.05
CA ILE A 268 -12.90 11.58 -16.10
C ILE A 268 -13.43 11.34 -17.51
N VAL A 269 -14.54 10.60 -17.61
CA VAL A 269 -15.27 10.37 -18.85
C VAL A 269 -16.38 11.41 -18.93
N LYS A 270 -16.38 12.19 -20.01
CA LYS A 270 -17.45 13.14 -20.34
C LYS A 270 -18.66 12.39 -20.91
#